data_AF-A0A3L6PAR9-F1
#
_entry.id   AF-A0A3L6PAR9-F1
#
_cell.length_a   1.000
_cell.length_b   1.000
_cell.length_c   1.000
_cell.angle_alpha   90.00
_cell.angle_beta   90.00
_cell.angle_gamma   90.00
#
_symmetry.space_group_name_H-M   'P 1'
#
loop_
_entity.id
_entity.type
_entity.pdbx_description
1 polymer ?
#
loop_
_entity_poly.entity_id
_entity_poly.type
_entity_poly.pdbx_seq_one_letter_code
_entity_poly.pdbx_strand_id
1 'polypeptide(L)'
;MGASRHNSRPKVHSTMCNELSLMLDKVSSILPSIEAAQPGCKAGVEELCNLYSIVDKGKLIIQNSIECSSLYLAITSEATAMRCERIKNSLRRSLFLIQNMVEPLLANEVADVHNDLRDLKFIVAPTEEDAGNAILEMLRQSEVTHELELETFLLAASKLNITTPKAILTERRAIKKLLTKINGTDPKKEGILKYLLYLVRRYGKNTKPETGEKNNNVNAAAEIMSSDLVNGISTPQRCISNVESGNVRYDDQNNLVGAAHRLQSYAAQCL
;
A
#
# COMPACT_ATOMS: atom_id res chain seq x y z
N MET A 1 -1.99 1.53 -30.56
CA MET A 1 -1.83 2.77 -29.77
C MET A 1 -1.28 2.39 -28.41
N GLY A 2 -0.03 2.79 -28.12
CA GLY A 2 0.65 2.42 -26.88
C GLY A 2 0.13 3.22 -25.70
N ALA A 3 -0.53 2.55 -24.76
CA ALA A 3 -0.82 3.14 -23.46
C ALA A 3 0.50 3.36 -22.71
N SER A 4 0.76 4.62 -22.35
CA SER A 4 1.79 5.00 -21.39
C SER A 4 1.56 4.19 -20.10
N ARG A 5 2.33 3.13 -19.91
CA ARG A 5 2.40 2.41 -18.64
C ARG A 5 3.12 3.33 -17.67
N HIS A 6 2.38 4.18 -16.96
CA HIS A 6 2.93 4.78 -15.75
C HIS A 6 3.40 3.63 -14.87
N ASN A 7 4.71 3.62 -14.62
CA ASN A 7 5.48 2.55 -14.00
C ASN A 7 5.23 2.52 -12.47
N SER A 8 3.95 2.47 -12.08
CA SER A 8 3.55 2.43 -10.68
C SER A 8 3.51 0.97 -10.24
N ARG A 9 4.54 0.54 -9.53
CA ARG A 9 4.58 -0.78 -8.91
C ARG A 9 3.65 -0.82 -7.68
N PRO A 10 2.99 -1.96 -7.40
CA PRO A 10 2.30 -2.19 -6.15
C PRO A 10 3.25 -1.90 -4.97
N LYS A 11 2.75 -1.16 -3.97
CA LYS A 11 3.54 -0.79 -2.79
C LYS A 11 3.70 -1.95 -1.81
N VAL A 12 2.70 -2.83 -1.80
CA VAL A 12 2.55 -4.05 -1.02
C VAL A 12 2.01 -5.10 -1.99
N HIS A 13 2.25 -6.38 -1.72
CA HIS A 13 1.85 -7.50 -2.56
C HIS A 13 2.57 -7.53 -3.91
N SER A 14 3.79 -7.02 -4.01
CA SER A 14 4.50 -6.91 -5.29
C SER A 14 4.67 -8.27 -5.97
N THR A 15 5.04 -9.30 -5.21
CA THR A 15 5.21 -10.66 -5.74
C THR A 15 3.89 -11.24 -6.25
N MET A 16 2.84 -11.19 -5.42
CA MET A 16 1.51 -11.66 -5.80
C MET A 16 0.94 -10.92 -7.02
N CYS A 17 1.11 -9.60 -7.08
CA CYS A 17 0.64 -8.82 -8.22
C CYS A 17 1.45 -9.09 -9.49
N ASN A 18 2.74 -9.38 -9.37
CA ASN A 18 3.58 -9.77 -10.51
C ASN A 18 3.13 -11.12 -11.06
N GLU A 19 2.90 -12.13 -10.21
CA GLU A 19 2.36 -13.44 -10.61
C GLU A 19 1.00 -13.28 -11.31
N LEU A 20 0.12 -12.45 -10.75
CA LEU A 20 -1.18 -12.15 -11.34
C LEU A 20 -1.01 -11.47 -12.71
N SER A 21 -0.09 -10.52 -12.84
CA SER A 21 0.19 -9.85 -14.11
C SER A 21 0.69 -10.83 -15.16
N LEU A 22 1.66 -11.69 -14.82
CA LEU A 22 2.22 -12.69 -15.73
C LEU A 22 1.14 -13.65 -16.22
N MET A 23 0.28 -14.14 -15.33
CA MET A 23 -0.87 -14.96 -15.69
C MET A 23 -1.82 -14.23 -16.64
N LEU A 24 -2.19 -12.99 -16.33
CA LEU A 24 -3.12 -12.21 -17.16
C LEU A 24 -2.51 -11.88 -18.54
N ASP A 25 -1.21 -11.60 -18.61
CA ASP A 25 -0.49 -11.35 -19.85
C ASP A 25 -0.45 -12.62 -20.72
N LYS A 26 -0.20 -13.79 -20.12
CA LYS A 26 -0.26 -15.09 -20.82
C LYS A 26 -1.65 -15.35 -21.41
N VAL A 27 -2.71 -15.21 -20.63
CA VAL A 27 -4.07 -15.38 -21.15
C VAL A 27 -4.38 -14.34 -22.23
N SER A 28 -4.00 -13.09 -22.01
CA SER A 28 -4.25 -12.02 -22.99
C SER A 28 -3.55 -12.25 -24.32
N SER A 29 -2.41 -12.98 -24.32
CA SER A 29 -1.65 -13.26 -25.54
C SER A 29 -2.36 -14.20 -26.52
N ILE A 30 -3.24 -15.08 -26.03
CA ILE A 30 -3.98 -16.05 -26.86
C ILE A 30 -5.39 -15.59 -27.23
N LEU A 31 -5.91 -14.52 -26.62
CA LEU A 31 -7.25 -13.99 -26.91
C LEU A 31 -7.47 -13.67 -28.40
N PRO A 32 -6.53 -13.03 -29.13
CA PRO A 32 -6.73 -12.74 -30.55
C PRO A 32 -6.91 -13.99 -31.42
N SER A 33 -6.18 -15.07 -31.10
CA SER A 33 -6.31 -16.35 -31.81
C SER A 33 -7.68 -16.99 -31.53
N ILE A 34 -8.16 -16.93 -30.29
CA ILE A 34 -9.49 -17.41 -29.91
C ILE A 34 -10.59 -16.59 -30.59
N GLU A 35 -10.44 -15.27 -30.67
CA GLU A 35 -11.37 -14.39 -31.40
C GLU A 35 -11.43 -14.72 -32.89
N ALA A 36 -10.27 -14.89 -33.52
CA ALA A 36 -10.16 -15.20 -34.94
C ALA A 36 -10.79 -16.56 -35.28
N ALA A 37 -10.66 -17.53 -34.37
CA ALA A 37 -11.27 -18.84 -34.52
C ALA A 37 -12.80 -18.82 -34.42
N GLN A 38 -13.40 -17.72 -33.92
CA GLN A 38 -14.84 -17.55 -33.66
C GLN A 38 -15.43 -18.84 -33.05
N PRO A 39 -15.34 -19.04 -31.72
CA PRO A 39 -15.84 -20.26 -31.07
C PRO A 39 -17.26 -20.53 -31.57
N GLY A 40 -17.43 -21.56 -32.41
CA GLY A 40 -18.43 -21.60 -33.49
C GLY A 40 -19.89 -21.76 -33.05
N CYS A 41 -20.20 -21.49 -31.78
CA CYS A 41 -21.51 -21.61 -31.17
C CYS A 41 -21.75 -20.47 -30.16
N LYS A 42 -23.02 -20.20 -29.86
CA LYS A 42 -23.42 -19.16 -28.90
C LYS A 42 -22.73 -19.31 -27.54
N ALA A 43 -22.61 -20.55 -27.05
CA ALA A 43 -21.92 -20.85 -25.79
C ALA A 43 -20.43 -20.47 -25.83
N GLY A 44 -19.77 -20.65 -26.98
CA GLY A 44 -18.36 -20.30 -27.14
C GLY A 44 -18.13 -18.78 -27.17
N VAL A 45 -19.02 -18.02 -27.82
CA VAL A 45 -18.98 -16.56 -27.78
C VAL A 45 -19.20 -16.04 -26.35
N GLU A 46 -20.17 -16.60 -25.63
CA GLU A 46 -20.43 -16.25 -24.22
C GLU A 46 -19.21 -16.56 -23.33
N GLU A 47 -18.55 -17.69 -23.54
CA GLU A 47 -17.37 -18.07 -22.75
C GLU A 47 -16.15 -17.19 -23.07
N LEU A 48 -15.97 -16.78 -24.33
CA LEU A 48 -14.93 -15.81 -24.69
C LEU A 48 -15.18 -14.44 -24.03
N CYS A 49 -16.43 -13.95 -24.02
CA CYS A 49 -16.78 -12.75 -23.29
C CYS A 49 -16.54 -12.89 -21.77
N ASN A 50 -16.83 -14.06 -21.20
CA ASN A 50 -16.55 -14.37 -19.81
C ASN A 50 -15.03 -14.34 -19.53
N LEU A 51 -14.21 -14.91 -20.41
CA LEU A 51 -12.74 -14.89 -20.29
C LEU A 51 -12.21 -13.45 -20.23
N TYR A 52 -12.66 -12.58 -21.13
CA TYR A 52 -12.34 -11.14 -21.10
C TYR A 52 -12.73 -10.48 -19.78
N SER A 53 -13.94 -10.73 -19.30
CA SER A 53 -14.43 -10.19 -18.02
C SER A 53 -13.55 -10.64 -16.83
N ILE A 54 -13.10 -11.90 -16.82
CA ILE A 54 -12.20 -12.42 -15.78
C ILE A 54 -10.84 -11.72 -15.86
N VAL A 55 -10.29 -11.53 -17.06
CA VAL A 55 -9.02 -10.81 -17.26
C VAL A 55 -9.12 -9.39 -16.72
N ASP A 56 -10.21 -8.67 -17.02
CA ASP A 56 -10.40 -7.29 -16.56
C ASP A 56 -10.60 -7.20 -15.05
N LYS A 57 -11.29 -8.17 -14.44
CA LYS A 57 -11.36 -8.30 -12.96
C LYS A 57 -9.97 -8.51 -12.35
N GLY A 58 -9.12 -9.32 -12.98
CA GLY A 58 -7.73 -9.51 -12.55
C GLY A 58 -6.93 -8.21 -12.62
N LYS A 59 -7.02 -7.47 -13.72
CA LYS A 59 -6.38 -6.15 -13.87
C LYS A 59 -6.83 -5.15 -12.80
N LEU A 60 -8.12 -5.19 -12.43
CA LEU A 60 -8.66 -4.34 -11.37
C LEU A 60 -8.05 -4.63 -9.99
N ILE A 61 -7.75 -5.90 -9.69
CA ILE A 61 -7.03 -6.28 -8.45
C ILE A 61 -5.63 -5.63 -8.43
N ILE A 62 -4.88 -5.73 -9.54
CA ILE A 62 -3.55 -5.11 -9.65
C ILE A 62 -3.63 -3.59 -9.47
N GLN A 63 -4.59 -2.94 -10.14
CA GLN A 63 -4.79 -1.50 -10.02
C GLN A 63 -5.12 -1.09 -8.57
N ASN A 64 -5.94 -1.89 -7.88
CA ASN A 64 -6.24 -1.64 -6.48
C ASN A 64 -4.98 -1.74 -5.60
N SER A 65 -4.11 -2.73 -5.81
CA SER A 65 -2.85 -2.87 -5.06
C SER A 65 -1.86 -1.70 -5.28
N ILE A 66 -1.99 -0.98 -6.40
CA ILE A 66 -1.19 0.21 -6.70
C ILE A 66 -1.76 1.45 -6.02
N GLU A 67 -3.08 1.67 -6.13
CA GLU A 67 -3.72 2.90 -5.68
C GLU A 67 -4.04 2.95 -4.19
N CYS A 68 -4.22 1.78 -3.58
CA CYS A 68 -4.71 1.66 -2.22
C CYS A 68 -3.65 2.05 -1.17
N SER A 69 -4.08 2.12 0.08
CA SER A 69 -3.25 2.31 1.27
C SER A 69 -2.46 1.03 1.53
N SER A 70 -1.16 1.15 1.73
CA SER A 70 -0.29 0.02 2.07
C SER A 70 -0.73 -0.65 3.38
N LEU A 71 -1.10 0.12 4.40
CA LEU A 71 -1.62 -0.39 5.67
C LEU A 71 -2.90 -1.20 5.46
N TYR A 72 -3.84 -0.67 4.66
CA TYR A 72 -5.09 -1.37 4.37
C TYR A 72 -4.87 -2.64 3.52
N LEU A 73 -3.95 -2.59 2.55
CA LEU A 73 -3.59 -3.76 1.75
C LEU A 73 -2.94 -4.85 2.59
N ALA A 74 -2.10 -4.50 3.57
CA ALA A 74 -1.50 -5.46 4.50
C ALA A 74 -2.55 -6.19 5.34
N ILE A 75 -3.53 -5.46 5.88
CA ILE A 75 -4.67 -6.02 6.62
C ILE A 75 -5.54 -6.93 5.74
N THR A 76 -5.66 -6.60 4.45
CA THR A 76 -6.51 -7.35 3.50
C THR A 76 -5.71 -8.31 2.61
N SER A 77 -4.52 -8.70 3.05
CA SER A 77 -3.56 -9.48 2.28
C SER A 77 -4.09 -10.88 1.92
N GLU A 78 -4.53 -11.65 2.90
CA GLU A 78 -5.13 -12.98 2.71
C GLU A 78 -6.38 -12.92 1.83
N ALA A 79 -7.27 -11.95 2.09
CA ALA A 79 -8.45 -11.71 1.26
C ALA A 79 -8.09 -11.38 -0.19
N THR A 80 -6.96 -10.71 -0.42
CA THR A 80 -6.45 -10.39 -1.76
C THR A 80 -5.87 -11.63 -2.43
N ALA A 81 -5.09 -12.45 -1.71
CA ALA A 81 -4.59 -13.72 -2.21
C ALA A 81 -5.73 -14.66 -2.63
N MET A 82 -6.79 -14.77 -1.82
CA MET A 82 -8.00 -15.52 -2.19
C MET A 82 -8.66 -14.99 -3.46
N ARG A 83 -8.67 -13.66 -3.69
CA ARG A 83 -9.21 -13.09 -4.93
C ARG A 83 -8.34 -13.44 -6.14
N CYS A 84 -7.01 -13.40 -6.01
CA CYS A 84 -6.09 -13.83 -7.07
C CYS A 84 -6.29 -15.31 -7.42
N GLU A 85 -6.42 -16.18 -6.41
CA GLU A 85 -6.72 -17.60 -6.60
C GLU A 85 -8.05 -17.83 -7.31
N ARG A 86 -9.10 -17.07 -6.97
CA ARG A 86 -10.39 -17.13 -7.67
C ARG A 86 -10.25 -16.74 -9.14
N ILE A 87 -9.50 -15.68 -9.45
CA ILE A 87 -9.23 -15.28 -10.84
C ILE A 87 -8.52 -16.41 -11.59
N LYS A 88 -7.45 -16.99 -11.03
CA LYS A 88 -6.74 -18.13 -11.63
C LYS A 88 -7.68 -19.30 -11.92
N ASN A 89 -8.48 -19.69 -10.95
CA ASN A 89 -9.42 -20.80 -11.11
C ASN A 89 -10.50 -20.51 -12.17
N SER A 90 -11.02 -19.28 -12.21
CA SER A 90 -11.97 -18.86 -13.24
C SER A 90 -11.35 -18.85 -14.64
N LEU A 91 -10.12 -18.33 -14.79
CA LEU A 91 -9.38 -18.35 -16.06
C LEU A 91 -9.17 -19.78 -16.55
N ARG A 92 -8.68 -20.65 -15.67
CA ARG A 92 -8.46 -22.07 -16.00
C ARG A 92 -9.74 -22.76 -16.44
N ARG A 93 -10.84 -22.53 -15.72
CA ARG A 93 -12.14 -23.12 -16.08
C ARG A 93 -12.62 -22.65 -17.46
N SER A 94 -12.49 -21.36 -17.74
CA SER A 94 -12.89 -20.76 -19.02
C SER A 94 -12.04 -21.26 -20.18
N LEU A 95 -10.71 -21.31 -20.01
CA LEU A 95 -9.78 -21.87 -21.00
C LEU A 95 -10.09 -23.34 -21.32
N PHE A 96 -10.36 -24.15 -20.30
CA PHE A 96 -10.74 -25.55 -20.50
C PHE A 96 -12.05 -25.70 -21.30
N LEU A 97 -13.01 -24.80 -21.12
CA LEU A 97 -14.25 -24.82 -21.93
C LEU A 97 -13.97 -24.42 -23.38
N ILE A 98 -13.23 -23.33 -23.59
CA ILE A 98 -12.85 -22.84 -24.92
C ILE A 98 -12.04 -23.89 -25.69
N GLN A 99 -11.15 -24.63 -25.03
CA GLN A 99 -10.37 -25.71 -25.63
C GLN A 99 -11.23 -26.73 -26.40
N ASN A 100 -12.45 -27.00 -25.91
CA ASN A 100 -13.37 -27.96 -26.53
C ASN A 100 -14.24 -27.34 -27.65
N MET A 101 -14.07 -26.05 -27.95
CA MET A 101 -14.91 -25.28 -28.89
C MET A 101 -14.11 -24.68 -30.05
N VAL A 102 -12.81 -24.98 -30.14
CA VAL A 102 -11.89 -24.48 -31.16
C VAL A 102 -11.24 -25.63 -31.93
N GLU A 103 -10.57 -25.31 -33.04
CA GLU A 103 -9.85 -26.31 -33.83
C GLU A 103 -8.64 -26.91 -33.07
N PRO A 104 -8.18 -28.12 -33.44
CA PRO A 104 -7.17 -28.85 -32.65
C PRO A 104 -5.85 -28.11 -32.42
N LEU A 105 -5.37 -27.32 -33.39
CA LEU A 105 -4.12 -26.56 -33.25
C LEU A 105 -4.25 -25.50 -32.14
N LEU A 106 -5.31 -24.69 -32.20
CA LEU A 106 -5.59 -23.70 -31.18
C LEU A 106 -5.95 -24.34 -29.83
N ALA A 107 -6.62 -25.49 -29.82
CA ALA A 107 -6.92 -26.23 -28.60
C ALA A 107 -5.63 -26.62 -27.84
N ASN A 108 -4.55 -26.95 -28.55
CA ASN A 108 -3.25 -27.23 -27.92
C ASN A 108 -2.64 -25.97 -27.29
N GLU A 109 -2.67 -24.82 -27.99
CA GLU A 109 -2.19 -23.55 -27.43
C GLU A 109 -2.97 -23.14 -26.17
N VAL A 110 -4.30 -23.30 -26.19
CA VAL A 110 -5.16 -23.04 -25.03
C VAL A 110 -4.84 -24.00 -23.87
N ALA A 111 -4.56 -25.27 -24.18
CA ALA A 111 -4.19 -26.26 -23.18
C ALA A 111 -2.85 -25.94 -22.51
N ASP A 112 -1.86 -25.48 -23.28
CA ASP A 112 -0.55 -25.07 -22.78
C ASP A 112 -0.69 -23.90 -21.80
N VAL A 113 -1.43 -22.85 -22.18
CA VAL A 113 -1.71 -21.73 -21.27
C VAL A 113 -2.47 -22.21 -20.03
N HIS A 114 -3.50 -23.06 -20.18
CA HIS A 114 -4.23 -23.63 -19.05
C HIS A 114 -3.32 -24.39 -18.07
N ASN A 115 -2.37 -25.16 -18.59
CA ASN A 115 -1.43 -25.96 -17.80
C ASN A 115 -0.41 -25.06 -17.09
N ASP A 116 0.08 -24.01 -17.75
CA ASP A 116 0.95 -23.00 -17.15
C ASP A 116 0.31 -22.33 -15.92
N LEU A 117 -1.01 -22.14 -15.92
CA LEU A 117 -1.71 -21.55 -14.79
C LEU A 117 -1.85 -22.50 -13.60
N ARG A 118 -1.53 -23.79 -13.75
CA ARG A 118 -1.82 -24.81 -12.74
C ARG A 118 -1.02 -24.62 -11.46
N ASP A 119 0.27 -24.36 -11.61
CA ASP A 119 1.23 -24.40 -10.52
C ASP A 119 1.54 -23.00 -9.95
N LEU A 120 0.94 -21.94 -10.53
CA LEU A 120 1.01 -20.59 -9.99
C LEU A 120 0.38 -20.54 -8.59
N LYS A 121 1.06 -19.88 -7.66
CA LYS A 121 0.60 -19.69 -6.28
C LYS A 121 0.66 -18.21 -5.93
N PHE A 122 -0.37 -17.72 -5.25
CA PHE A 122 -0.39 -16.35 -4.74
C PHE A 122 -0.04 -16.36 -3.25
N ILE A 123 1.21 -16.01 -2.95
CA ILE A 123 1.77 -16.01 -1.60
C ILE A 123 1.95 -14.56 -1.13
N VAL A 124 1.48 -14.26 0.07
CA VAL A 124 1.71 -12.98 0.74
C VAL A 124 3.13 -13.00 1.32
N ALA A 125 3.87 -11.90 1.19
CA ALA A 125 5.19 -11.83 1.80
C ALA A 125 5.06 -11.86 3.34
N PRO A 126 5.85 -12.67 4.07
CA PRO A 126 5.74 -12.77 5.53
C PRO A 126 5.82 -11.42 6.24
N THR A 127 6.65 -10.50 5.73
CA THR A 127 6.76 -9.14 6.28
C THR A 127 5.47 -8.34 6.14
N GLU A 128 4.74 -8.51 5.04
CA GLU A 128 3.47 -7.82 4.79
C GLU A 128 2.34 -8.45 5.61
N GLU A 129 2.36 -9.77 5.73
CA GLU A 129 1.44 -10.55 6.57
C GLU A 129 1.59 -10.18 8.05
N ASP A 130 2.80 -10.19 8.59
CA ASP A 130 3.09 -9.78 9.97
C ASP A 130 2.59 -8.36 10.26
N ALA A 131 2.81 -7.43 9.32
CA ALA A 131 2.35 -6.04 9.47
C ALA A 131 0.82 -5.95 9.50
N GLY A 132 0.14 -6.71 8.64
CA GLY A 132 -1.31 -6.82 8.61
C GLY A 132 -1.87 -7.42 9.91
N ASN A 133 -1.27 -8.52 10.36
CA ASN A 133 -1.66 -9.24 11.56
C ASN A 133 -1.51 -8.39 12.82
N ALA A 134 -0.38 -7.68 12.99
CA ALA A 134 -0.19 -6.77 14.12
C ALA A 134 -1.28 -5.69 14.19
N ILE A 135 -1.65 -5.09 13.05
CA ILE A 135 -2.72 -4.09 13.03
C ILE A 135 -4.09 -4.74 13.30
N LEU A 136 -4.36 -5.91 12.73
CA LEU A 136 -5.61 -6.65 12.95
C LEU A 136 -5.80 -7.06 14.42
N GLU A 137 -4.75 -7.57 15.06
CA GLU A 137 -4.78 -7.95 16.47
C GLU A 137 -5.06 -6.75 17.36
N MET A 138 -4.39 -5.61 17.12
CA MET A 138 -4.68 -4.36 17.82
C MET A 138 -6.14 -3.92 17.59
N LEU A 139 -6.63 -3.96 16.34
CA LEU A 139 -7.99 -3.56 16.00
C LEU A 139 -9.08 -4.43 16.66
N ARG A 140 -8.77 -5.67 17.04
CA ARG A 140 -9.70 -6.58 17.73
C ARG A 140 -9.80 -6.32 19.24
N GLN A 141 -8.86 -5.59 19.82
CA GLN A 141 -8.87 -5.32 21.26
C GLN A 141 -9.92 -4.27 21.62
N SER A 142 -10.59 -4.47 22.76
CA SER A 142 -11.63 -3.58 23.28
C SER A 142 -11.07 -2.25 23.78
N GLU A 143 -9.86 -2.26 24.33
CA GLU A 143 -9.12 -1.09 24.77
C GLU A 143 -7.68 -1.23 24.27
N VAL A 144 -7.16 -0.22 23.56
CA VAL A 144 -5.77 -0.19 23.08
C VAL A 144 -5.08 0.99 23.74
N THR A 145 -3.93 0.74 24.37
CA THR A 145 -3.13 1.79 24.98
C THR A 145 -2.41 2.61 23.92
N HIS A 146 -2.11 3.87 24.24
CA HIS A 146 -1.34 4.73 23.34
C HIS A 146 0.02 4.15 22.93
N GLU A 147 0.65 3.40 23.85
CA GLU A 147 1.93 2.74 23.63
C GLU A 147 1.79 1.60 22.62
N LEU A 148 0.77 0.76 22.77
CA LEU A 148 0.47 -0.31 21.81
C LEU A 148 0.11 0.23 20.42
N GLU A 149 -0.67 1.32 20.34
CA GLU A 149 -0.96 2.00 19.06
C GLU A 149 0.31 2.47 18.36
N LEU A 150 1.23 3.10 19.12
CA LEU A 150 2.50 3.61 18.60
C LEU A 150 3.39 2.46 18.14
N GLU A 151 3.60 1.44 18.98
CA GLU A 151 4.44 0.29 18.66
C GLU A 151 3.94 -0.45 17.43
N THR A 152 2.63 -0.74 17.37
CA THR A 152 2.00 -1.40 16.22
C THR A 152 2.15 -0.56 14.95
N PHE A 153 1.94 0.75 15.03
CA PHE A 153 2.13 1.64 13.88
C PHE A 153 3.58 1.66 13.40
N LEU A 154 4.55 1.78 14.31
CA LEU A 154 5.97 1.81 13.95
C LEU A 154 6.43 0.48 13.34
N LEU A 155 5.98 -0.64 13.90
CA LEU A 155 6.25 -1.98 13.38
C LEU A 155 5.71 -2.13 11.95
N ALA A 156 4.44 -1.80 11.73
CA ALA A 156 3.82 -1.89 10.42
C ALA A 156 4.44 -0.90 9.41
N ALA A 157 4.71 0.33 9.84
CA ALA A 157 5.35 1.34 8.99
C ALA A 157 6.76 0.90 8.58
N SER A 158 7.51 0.26 9.47
CA SER A 158 8.83 -0.30 9.17
C SER A 158 8.72 -1.44 8.14
N LYS A 159 7.90 -2.46 8.41
CA LYS A 159 7.69 -3.62 7.53
C LYS A 159 7.16 -3.25 6.14
N LEU A 160 6.39 -2.17 6.04
CA LEU A 160 5.77 -1.70 4.79
C LEU A 160 6.51 -0.52 4.13
N ASN A 161 7.69 -0.15 4.62
CA ASN A 161 8.51 0.96 4.11
C ASN A 161 7.79 2.33 4.10
N ILE A 162 6.95 2.59 5.10
CA ILE A 162 6.20 3.85 5.32
C ILE A 162 6.92 4.74 6.36
N THR A 163 8.26 4.69 6.39
CA THR A 163 9.06 5.40 7.41
C THR A 163 9.46 6.82 7.00
N THR A 164 9.53 7.11 5.70
CA THR A 164 9.93 8.43 5.20
C THR A 164 8.77 9.43 5.22
N PRO A 165 9.03 10.75 5.40
CA PRO A 165 7.99 11.77 5.32
C PRO A 165 7.17 11.72 4.03
N LYS A 166 7.83 11.41 2.90
CA LYS A 166 7.17 11.23 1.59
C LYS A 166 6.26 10.02 1.57
N ALA A 167 6.70 8.88 2.12
CA ALA A 167 5.89 7.67 2.19
C ALA A 167 4.66 7.88 3.08
N ILE A 168 4.83 8.50 4.25
CA ILE A 168 3.74 8.85 5.16
C ILE A 168 2.73 9.80 4.50
N LEU A 169 3.19 10.81 3.77
CA LEU A 169 2.32 11.72 3.00
C LEU A 169 1.53 10.97 1.93
N THR A 170 2.18 10.06 1.21
CA THR A 170 1.57 9.24 0.16
C THR A 170 0.51 8.32 0.74
N GLU A 171 0.80 7.67 1.86
CA GLU A 171 -0.11 6.78 2.56
C GLU A 171 -1.35 7.52 3.05
N ARG A 172 -1.16 8.68 3.67
CA ARG A 172 -2.26 9.55 4.11
C ARG A 172 -3.19 9.96 2.97
N ARG A 173 -2.64 10.27 1.79
CA ARG A 173 -3.42 10.62 0.60
C ARG A 173 -4.18 9.42 0.05
N ALA A 174 -3.56 8.24 0.03
CA ALA A 174 -4.21 7.00 -0.40
C ALA A 174 -5.42 6.65 0.47
N ILE A 175 -5.28 6.73 1.80
CA ILE A 175 -6.40 6.50 2.73
C ILE A 175 -7.54 7.49 2.50
N LYS A 176 -7.23 8.79 2.35
CA LYS A 176 -8.25 9.80 2.03
C LYS A 176 -8.97 9.51 0.71
N LYS A 177 -8.24 9.12 -0.33
CA LYS A 177 -8.82 8.76 -1.64
C LYS A 177 -9.78 7.57 -1.51
N LEU A 178 -9.47 6.59 -0.68
CA LEU A 178 -10.35 5.45 -0.41
C LEU A 178 -11.61 5.87 0.35
N LEU A 179 -11.48 6.71 1.37
CA LEU A 179 -12.61 7.26 2.12
C LEU A 179 -13.57 8.04 1.21
N THR A 180 -13.05 8.83 0.26
CA THR A 180 -13.90 9.52 -0.72
C THR A 180 -14.61 8.57 -1.69
N LYS A 181 -14.01 7.41 -2.01
CA LYS A 181 -14.62 6.41 -2.91
C LYS A 181 -15.73 5.61 -2.22
N ILE A 182 -15.60 5.34 -0.92
CA ILE A 182 -16.51 4.44 -0.21
C ILE A 182 -17.77 5.13 0.31
N ASN A 183 -17.68 6.39 0.74
CA ASN A 183 -18.76 7.27 1.19
C ASN A 183 -20.08 6.56 1.60
N GLY A 184 -20.07 5.83 2.73
CA GLY A 184 -21.26 5.17 3.29
C GLY A 184 -21.67 3.82 2.68
N THR A 185 -21.01 3.33 1.63
CA THR A 185 -21.36 2.04 0.98
C THR A 185 -20.91 0.81 1.76
N ASP A 186 -19.83 0.93 2.52
CA ASP A 186 -19.29 -0.15 3.34
C ASP A 186 -18.77 0.48 4.65
N PRO A 187 -19.65 0.55 5.67
CA PRO A 187 -19.33 1.19 6.95
C PRO A 187 -18.17 0.50 7.66
N LYS A 188 -18.01 -0.81 7.44
CA LYS A 188 -16.94 -1.59 8.05
C LYS A 188 -15.56 -1.15 7.59
N LYS A 189 -15.38 -1.13 6.27
CA LYS A 189 -14.15 -0.64 5.66
C LYS A 189 -13.93 0.84 5.93
N GLU A 190 -14.99 1.64 5.97
CA GLU A 190 -14.88 3.07 6.32
C GLU A 190 -14.32 3.29 7.74
N GLY A 191 -14.78 2.49 8.71
CA GLY A 191 -14.27 2.48 10.08
C GLY A 191 -12.78 2.21 10.16
N ILE A 192 -12.35 1.12 9.53
CA ILE A 192 -10.93 0.72 9.45
C ILE A 192 -10.10 1.84 8.82
N LEU A 193 -10.54 2.40 7.68
CA LEU A 193 -9.80 3.46 6.99
C LEU A 193 -9.71 4.75 7.84
N LYS A 194 -10.77 5.11 8.58
CA LYS A 194 -10.73 6.26 9.50
C LYS A 194 -9.72 6.05 10.62
N TYR A 195 -9.66 4.84 11.18
CA TYR A 195 -8.69 4.50 12.22
C TYR A 195 -7.25 4.51 11.69
N LEU A 196 -6.99 3.91 10.51
CA LEU A 196 -5.68 3.98 9.86
C LEU A 196 -5.25 5.42 9.58
N LEU A 197 -6.18 6.28 9.13
CA LEU A 197 -5.89 7.70 8.92
C LEU A 197 -5.50 8.40 10.22
N TYR A 198 -6.13 8.02 11.34
CA TYR A 198 -5.78 8.52 12.67
C TYR A 198 -4.35 8.13 13.05
N LEU A 199 -3.96 6.85 12.93
CA LEU A 199 -2.60 6.39 13.23
C LEU A 199 -1.55 7.16 12.42
N VAL A 200 -1.76 7.27 11.11
CA VAL A 200 -0.85 8.01 10.19
C VAL A 200 -0.76 9.50 10.55
N ARG A 201 -1.83 10.11 11.09
CA ARG A 201 -1.81 11.51 11.53
C ARG A 201 -1.11 11.72 12.86
N ARG A 202 -1.34 10.80 13.80
CA ARG A 202 -0.84 10.86 15.17
C ARG A 202 0.65 10.53 15.24
N TYR A 203 1.03 9.43 14.61
CA TYR A 203 2.38 8.86 14.71
C TYR A 203 3.24 9.08 13.46
N GLY A 204 2.63 9.46 12.33
CA GLY A 204 3.37 9.79 11.11
C GLY A 204 4.08 11.16 11.16
N LYS A 205 3.99 11.90 12.26
CA LYS A 205 4.77 13.11 12.51
C LYS A 205 5.81 12.77 13.58
N ASN A 206 7.08 12.84 13.21
CA ASN A 206 8.28 12.69 14.07
C ASN A 206 8.87 11.27 14.18
N THR A 207 9.73 10.92 13.22
CA THR A 207 11.01 10.28 13.55
C THR A 207 12.11 11.27 13.18
N LYS A 208 12.37 12.23 14.07
CA LYS A 208 13.61 13.00 14.00
C LYS A 208 14.71 12.01 14.46
N PRO A 209 15.75 11.72 13.67
CA PRO A 209 16.87 10.95 14.21
C PRO A 209 17.49 11.79 15.33
N GLU A 210 17.43 11.31 16.57
CA GLU A 210 18.22 11.89 17.65
C GLU A 210 19.69 11.75 17.25
N THR A 211 20.27 12.86 16.82
CA THR A 211 21.69 13.01 16.52
C THR A 211 22.25 14.01 17.50
N GLY A 212 23.27 13.59 18.24
CA GLY A 212 24.30 14.48 18.76
C GLY A 212 24.12 14.93 20.20
N GLU A 213 24.71 14.13 21.09
CA GLU A 213 25.27 14.49 22.39
C GLU A 213 25.60 15.98 22.58
N LYS A 214 25.14 16.55 23.70
CA LYS A 214 25.58 17.86 24.16
C LYS A 214 27.02 17.77 24.68
N ASN A 215 27.90 18.48 24.00
CA ASN A 215 29.26 18.79 24.45
C ASN A 215 29.26 19.47 25.83
N ASN A 216 30.04 18.94 26.77
CA ASN A 216 30.61 19.71 27.88
C ASN A 216 32.14 19.64 27.80
N ASN A 217 32.74 20.71 27.29
CA ASN A 217 34.17 21.00 27.37
C ASN A 217 34.46 21.64 28.75
N VAL A 218 35.37 21.05 29.51
CA VAL A 218 36.33 21.80 30.32
C VAL A 218 37.69 21.15 30.10
N ASN A 219 38.64 21.88 29.51
CA ASN A 219 40.05 21.74 29.82
C ASN A 219 40.80 23.03 29.52
N ALA A 220 41.62 23.43 30.49
CA ALA A 220 42.48 24.60 30.46
C ALA A 220 43.95 24.18 30.35
N ALA A 221 44.70 25.09 29.72
CA ALA A 221 46.10 25.49 29.97
C ALA A 221 47.23 25.03 29.03
N ALA A 222 48.01 26.08 28.68
CA ALA A 222 49.42 26.21 28.30
C ALA A 222 49.83 25.88 26.84
N GLU A 223 50.09 26.92 26.02
CA GLU A 223 51.41 27.53 25.66
C GLU A 223 52.08 26.78 24.47
N ILE A 224 52.74 27.34 23.44
CA ILE A 224 53.21 28.68 23.06
C ILE A 224 53.71 28.60 21.57
N MET A 225 53.84 29.77 20.91
CA MET A 225 54.68 30.17 19.74
C MET A 225 54.18 30.15 18.27
N SER A 226 54.22 31.39 17.72
CA SER A 226 54.60 31.86 16.35
C SER A 226 53.62 31.65 15.18
N SER A 227 53.39 32.57 14.23
CA SER A 227 53.88 33.93 13.94
C SER A 227 53.06 34.51 12.76
N ASP A 228 52.80 35.83 12.76
CA ASP A 228 52.71 36.81 11.63
C ASP A 228 51.70 36.56 10.46
N LEU A 229 51.01 37.51 9.81
CA LEU A 229 50.95 38.99 9.77
C LEU A 229 49.66 39.40 8.99
N VAL A 230 48.86 40.34 9.54
CA VAL A 230 48.22 41.53 8.92
C VAL A 230 47.09 41.47 7.83
N ASN A 231 46.11 42.37 8.06
CA ASN A 231 45.06 43.02 7.22
C ASN A 231 43.77 42.22 6.91
N GLY A 232 42.55 42.74 7.06
CA GLY A 232 42.03 44.04 7.50
C GLY A 232 40.58 44.23 7.00
N ILE A 233 39.73 44.83 7.85
CA ILE A 233 38.58 45.72 7.54
C ILE A 233 37.14 45.14 7.38
N SER A 234 36.29 45.61 8.32
CA SER A 234 34.86 46.01 8.28
C SER A 234 33.70 45.03 8.52
N THR A 235 33.02 45.26 9.66
CA THR A 235 31.56 45.18 9.87
C THR A 235 30.90 46.52 9.46
N PRO A 236 29.56 46.58 9.23
CA PRO A 236 28.54 46.79 10.29
C PRO A 236 27.24 45.93 10.09
N GLN A 237 26.55 45.45 11.14
CA GLN A 237 25.37 46.07 11.82
C GLN A 237 24.22 46.39 10.84
N ARG A 238 22.93 46.04 10.99
CA ARG A 238 21.95 45.88 12.09
C ARG A 238 20.65 45.41 11.37
N CYS A 239 19.72 44.62 11.92
CA CYS A 239 18.65 45.07 12.81
C CYS A 239 17.77 43.88 13.21
N ILE A 240 17.46 43.87 14.50
CA ILE A 240 16.44 43.07 15.17
C ILE A 240 15.08 43.71 14.87
N SER A 241 14.07 42.89 14.56
CA SER A 241 12.68 43.22 14.84
C SER A 241 11.96 41.96 15.32
N ASN A 242 11.86 41.83 16.65
CA ASN A 242 10.86 41.00 17.29
C ASN A 242 9.49 41.65 17.08
N VAL A 243 8.55 40.91 16.49
CA VAL A 243 7.13 41.06 16.83
C VAL A 243 6.61 39.68 17.19
N GLU A 244 6.39 39.54 18.48
CA GLU A 244 5.71 38.45 19.14
C GLU A 244 4.21 38.53 18.78
N SER A 245 3.62 37.42 18.32
CA SER A 245 2.17 37.24 18.40
C SER A 245 1.83 35.77 18.47
N GLY A 246 1.37 35.39 19.67
CA GLY A 246 0.28 34.44 19.83
C GLY A 246 0.64 32.97 19.78
N ASN A 247 1.11 32.46 20.91
CA ASN A 247 0.89 31.06 21.28
C ASN A 247 -0.60 30.69 21.14
N VAL A 248 -0.92 29.71 20.31
CA VAL A 248 -2.04 28.80 20.55
C VAL A 248 -1.51 27.38 20.43
N ARG A 249 -1.21 26.81 21.60
CA ARG A 249 -0.81 25.42 21.81
C ARG A 249 -1.86 24.80 22.70
N TYR A 250 -2.26 23.58 22.35
CA TYR A 250 -3.03 22.60 23.13
C TYR A 250 -4.55 22.84 23.26
N ASP A 251 -5.30 22.32 22.28
CA ASP A 251 -6.68 21.84 22.51
C ASP A 251 -7.12 20.69 21.57
N ASP A 252 -6.35 20.38 20.51
CA ASP A 252 -6.71 19.33 19.55
C ASP A 252 -6.46 17.88 20.03
N GLN A 253 -5.66 17.66 21.08
CA GLN A 253 -5.26 16.31 21.51
C GLN A 253 -6.36 15.57 22.27
N ASN A 254 -7.17 16.26 23.08
CA ASN A 254 -8.23 15.64 23.87
C ASN A 254 -9.46 15.28 23.01
N ASN A 255 -9.74 16.05 21.96
CA ASN A 255 -10.77 15.70 20.97
C ASN A 255 -10.37 14.49 20.11
N LEU A 256 -9.06 14.28 19.89
CA LEU A 256 -8.54 13.18 19.09
C LEU A 256 -8.56 11.84 19.85
N VAL A 257 -8.32 11.84 21.17
CA VAL A 257 -8.34 10.64 22.02
C VAL A 257 -9.76 10.07 22.17
N GLY A 258 -10.76 10.93 22.43
CA GLY A 258 -12.16 10.50 22.49
C GLY A 258 -12.70 10.03 21.12
N ALA A 259 -12.17 10.58 20.03
CA ALA A 259 -12.47 10.10 18.67
C ALA A 259 -11.76 8.77 18.36
N ALA A 260 -10.54 8.55 18.86
CA ALA A 260 -9.79 7.31 18.67
C ALA A 260 -10.50 6.11 19.29
N HIS A 261 -10.96 6.22 20.54
CA HIS A 261 -11.70 5.14 21.21
C HIS A 261 -13.02 4.78 20.48
N ARG A 262 -13.71 5.78 19.92
CA ARG A 262 -14.91 5.57 19.09
C ARG A 262 -14.59 4.93 17.74
N LEU A 263 -13.51 5.34 17.09
CA LEU A 263 -13.06 4.78 15.81
C LEU A 263 -12.54 3.36 15.97
N GLN A 264 -11.86 3.06 17.08
CA GLN A 264 -11.38 1.74 17.43
C GLN A 264 -12.53 0.79 17.74
N SER A 265 -13.46 1.18 18.62
CA SER A 265 -14.66 0.38 18.92
C SER A 265 -15.46 0.08 17.66
N TYR A 266 -15.57 1.06 16.76
CA TYR A 266 -16.21 0.88 15.47
C TYR A 266 -15.41 -0.09 14.57
N ALA A 267 -14.11 0.08 14.43
CA ALA A 267 -13.28 -0.82 13.62
C ALA A 267 -13.27 -2.26 14.15
N ALA A 268 -13.30 -2.46 15.48
CA ALA A 268 -13.40 -3.76 16.13
C ALA A 268 -14.72 -4.48 15.80
N GLN A 269 -15.85 -3.75 15.78
CA GLN A 269 -17.16 -4.27 15.35
C GLN A 269 -17.21 -4.63 13.85
N CYS A 270 -16.21 -4.18 13.09
CA CYS A 270 -16.17 -4.28 11.64
C CYS A 270 -15.27 -5.41 11.14
N LEU A 271 -14.40 -5.94 11.99
CA LEU A 271 -13.69 -7.20 11.76
C LEU A 271 -14.61 -8.41 11.95
#